data_AF-X1FEU5-F1
#
_entry.id   AF-X1FEU5-F1
#
_cell.length_a   1.000
_cell.length_b   1.000
_cell.length_c   1.000
_cell.angle_alpha   90.00
_cell.angle_beta   90.00
_cell.angle_gamma   90.00
#
_symmetry.space_group_name_H-M   'P 1'
#
loop_
_entity.id
_entity.type
_entity.pdbx_description
1 polymer ?
#
loop_
_entity_poly.entity_id
_entity_poly.type
_entity_poly.pdbx_seq_one_letter_code
_entity_poly.pdbx_strand_id
1 'polypeptide(L)'
;ESELVSEVAAHAASHINGTDDIQNATASQKGLATAAQITKLDGIEESADITDAVNVASSIHGVSGKTTPVNADEIGLIDSAASWVLKKLTWSNLKATLK
;
A
#
# COMPACT_ATOMS: atom_id res chain seq x y z
N GLU A 1 -4.20 55.16 19.56
CA GLU A 1 -3.37 54.16 20.27
C GLU A 1 -4.20 53.02 20.84
N SER A 2 -5.21 53.29 21.68
CA SER A 2 -6.09 52.23 22.24
C SER A 2 -6.77 51.34 21.18
N GLU A 3 -7.26 51.92 20.09
CA GLU A 3 -7.92 51.19 18.99
C GLU A 3 -6.92 50.31 18.23
N LEU A 4 -5.74 50.86 17.92
CA LEU A 4 -4.65 50.16 17.23
C LEU A 4 -4.12 48.97 18.05
N VAL A 5 -4.03 49.11 19.38
CA VAL A 5 -3.67 48.00 20.29
C VAL A 5 -4.75 46.92 20.30
N SER A 6 -6.03 47.30 20.25
CA SER A 6 -7.14 46.35 20.21
C SER A 6 -7.19 45.57 18.89
N GLU A 7 -6.89 46.21 17.77
CA GLU A 7 -6.82 45.58 16.46
C GLU A 7 -5.65 44.59 16.35
N VAL A 8 -4.48 44.97 16.86
CA VAL A 8 -3.30 44.08 16.89
C VAL A 8 -3.54 42.87 17.79
N ALA A 9 -4.20 43.06 18.93
CA ALA A 9 -4.57 41.94 19.81
C ALA A 9 -5.59 41.00 19.14
N ALA A 10 -6.58 41.54 18.43
CA ALA A 10 -7.55 40.76 17.67
C ALA A 10 -6.90 39.98 16.51
N HIS A 11 -5.94 40.60 15.82
CA HIS A 11 -5.16 39.93 14.78
C HIS A 11 -4.27 38.82 15.36
N ALA A 12 -3.53 39.07 16.43
CA ALA A 12 -2.69 38.04 17.06
C ALA A 12 -3.52 36.83 17.53
N ALA A 13 -4.74 37.07 18.02
CA ALA A 13 -5.68 36.01 18.41
C ALA A 13 -6.17 35.17 17.22
N SER A 14 -6.12 35.67 15.97
CA SER A 14 -6.48 34.86 14.80
C SER A 14 -5.44 33.78 14.50
N HIS A 15 -4.17 33.97 14.92
CA HIS A 15 -3.08 33.05 14.60
C HIS A 15 -2.89 31.85 15.54
N ILE A 16 -3.63 31.79 16.65
CA ILE A 16 -3.48 30.73 17.65
C ILE A 16 -4.59 29.67 17.59
N ASN A 17 -5.52 29.79 16.64
CA ASN A 17 -6.68 28.89 16.54
C ASN A 17 -6.45 27.66 15.66
N GLY A 18 -5.21 27.47 15.15
CA GLY A 18 -4.82 26.35 14.29
C GLY A 18 -5.24 26.46 12.82
N THR A 19 -5.89 27.56 12.40
CA THR A 19 -6.26 27.80 10.99
C THR A 19 -5.05 28.18 10.13
N ASP A 20 -4.01 28.72 10.77
CA ASP A 20 -2.74 29.10 10.13
C ASP A 20 -1.73 27.95 10.09
N ASP A 21 -2.08 26.78 10.63
CA ASP A 21 -1.30 25.56 10.47
C ASP A 21 -1.39 25.03 9.03
N ILE A 22 -0.44 24.16 8.66
CA ILE A 22 -0.57 23.33 7.46
C ILE A 22 -1.81 22.46 7.64
N GLN A 23 -2.88 22.77 6.91
CA GLN A 23 -4.15 22.05 7.02
C GLN A 23 -3.98 20.56 6.65
N ASN A 24 -4.82 19.70 7.21
CA ASN A 24 -4.89 18.29 6.78
C ASN A 24 -5.10 18.21 5.27
N ALA A 25 -4.32 17.35 4.60
CA ALA A 25 -4.49 17.06 3.19
C ALA A 25 -5.77 16.24 2.99
N THR A 26 -6.90 16.94 2.79
CA THR A 26 -8.19 16.33 2.42
C THR A 26 -8.51 16.62 0.96
N ALA A 27 -9.43 15.85 0.36
CA ALA A 27 -9.85 16.05 -1.03
C ALA A 27 -10.50 17.43 -1.26
N SER A 28 -10.91 18.10 -0.18
CA SER A 28 -11.59 19.40 -0.20
C SER A 28 -10.65 20.59 -0.01
N GLN A 29 -9.44 20.36 0.50
CA GLN A 29 -8.44 21.41 0.77
C GLN A 29 -7.54 21.67 -0.45
N LYS A 30 -7.54 22.90 -0.98
CA LYS A 30 -6.67 23.30 -2.11
C LYS A 30 -5.26 23.63 -1.60
N GLY A 31 -4.22 23.15 -2.31
CA GLY A 31 -2.83 23.61 -2.13
C GLY A 31 -1.88 22.63 -1.41
N LEU A 32 -2.39 21.54 -0.83
CA LEU A 32 -1.58 20.54 -0.10
C LEU A 32 -1.39 19.26 -0.90
N ALA A 33 -2.46 18.74 -1.49
CA ALA A 33 -2.47 17.60 -2.41
C ALA A 33 -3.58 17.80 -3.46
N THR A 34 -3.40 17.21 -4.62
CA THR A 34 -4.45 17.13 -5.65
C THR A 34 -5.45 16.03 -5.29
N ALA A 35 -6.70 16.17 -5.74
CA ALA A 35 -7.71 15.11 -5.58
C ALA A 35 -7.22 13.76 -6.12
N ALA A 36 -6.44 13.77 -7.22
CA ALA A 36 -5.85 12.56 -7.78
C ALA A 36 -4.78 11.92 -6.87
N GLN A 37 -4.00 12.70 -6.13
CA GLN A 37 -3.05 12.17 -5.15
C GLN A 37 -3.78 11.56 -3.96
N ILE A 38 -4.87 12.18 -3.51
CA ILE A 38 -5.68 11.66 -2.40
C ILE A 38 -6.39 10.38 -2.80
N THR A 39 -7.01 10.32 -3.98
CA THR A 39 -7.57 9.07 -4.52
C THR A 39 -6.53 7.97 -4.65
N LYS A 40 -5.29 8.30 -5.03
CA LYS A 40 -4.19 7.31 -5.05
C LYS A 40 -3.82 6.83 -3.65
N LEU A 41 -3.87 7.71 -2.65
CA LEU A 41 -3.63 7.35 -1.24
C LEU A 41 -4.78 6.50 -0.67
N ASP A 42 -6.03 6.85 -0.97
CA ASP A 42 -7.21 6.07 -0.58
C ASP A 42 -7.24 4.69 -1.25
N GLY A 43 -6.68 4.59 -2.46
CA GLY A 43 -6.53 3.34 -3.21
C GLY A 43 -5.32 2.49 -2.80
N ILE A 44 -4.39 3.04 -2.00
CA ILE A 44 -3.43 2.22 -1.26
C ILE A 44 -4.24 1.67 -0.10
N GLU A 45 -4.79 0.46 -0.27
CA GLU A 45 -5.65 -0.16 0.72
C GLU A 45 -5.01 -0.12 2.11
N GLU A 46 -5.85 -0.05 3.15
CA GLU A 46 -5.49 0.18 4.56
C GLU A 46 -4.49 -0.85 5.13
N SER A 47 -4.09 -1.86 4.35
CA SER A 47 -3.01 -2.81 4.63
C SER A 47 -2.34 -3.32 3.34
N ALA A 48 -1.75 -2.44 2.53
CA ALA A 48 -1.01 -2.80 1.31
C ALA A 48 0.16 -3.79 1.55
N ASP A 49 -0.17 -5.06 1.73
CA ASP A 49 0.63 -6.23 1.42
C ASP A 49 0.07 -6.82 0.13
N ILE A 50 0.81 -6.69 -0.95
CA ILE A 50 0.52 -7.29 -2.27
C ILE A 50 0.43 -8.83 -2.21
N THR A 51 0.68 -9.43 -1.05
CA THR A 51 0.52 -10.84 -0.72
C THR A 51 -0.83 -11.17 -0.04
N ASP A 52 -1.83 -10.28 -0.10
CA ASP A 52 -3.19 -10.66 0.32
C ASP A 52 -3.67 -11.89 -0.48
N ALA A 53 -4.26 -12.85 0.24
CA ALA A 53 -4.66 -14.13 -0.32
C ALA A 53 -5.66 -13.96 -1.48
N VAL A 54 -6.52 -12.94 -1.45
CA VAL A 54 -7.47 -12.66 -2.53
C VAL A 54 -6.74 -12.15 -3.77
N ASN A 55 -5.75 -11.27 -3.60
CA ASN A 55 -4.96 -10.72 -4.70
C ASN A 55 -4.08 -11.80 -5.37
N VAL A 56 -3.44 -12.65 -4.58
CA VAL A 56 -2.66 -13.79 -5.07
C VAL A 56 -3.57 -14.79 -5.79
N ALA A 57 -4.72 -15.12 -5.22
CA ALA A 57 -5.68 -16.04 -5.84
C ALA A 57 -6.22 -15.49 -7.17
N SER A 58 -6.59 -14.20 -7.22
CA SER A 58 -7.06 -13.54 -8.43
C SER A 58 -5.99 -13.56 -9.53
N SER A 59 -4.74 -13.23 -9.18
CA SER A 59 -3.61 -13.24 -10.11
C SER A 59 -3.32 -14.63 -10.68
N ILE A 60 -3.42 -15.69 -9.86
CA ILE A 60 -3.21 -17.08 -10.32
C ILE A 60 -4.40 -17.59 -11.16
N HIS A 61 -5.64 -17.26 -10.79
CA HIS A 61 -6.82 -17.74 -11.50
C HIS A 61 -7.02 -17.05 -12.86
N GLY A 62 -6.60 -15.79 -12.98
CA GLY A 62 -6.76 -14.99 -14.21
C GLY A 62 -5.77 -15.30 -15.33
N VAL A 63 -4.71 -16.09 -15.09
CA VAL A 63 -3.70 -16.43 -16.11
C VAL A 63 -4.04 -17.72 -16.87
N SER A 64 -3.59 -17.81 -18.13
CA SER A 64 -3.78 -19.02 -18.95
C SER A 64 -3.12 -20.24 -18.33
N GLY A 65 -3.85 -21.35 -18.24
CA GLY A 65 -3.33 -22.61 -17.72
C GLY A 65 -2.19 -23.18 -18.57
N LYS A 66 -1.17 -23.75 -17.91
CA LYS A 66 -0.08 -24.49 -18.55
C LYS A 66 -0.31 -25.98 -18.35
N THR A 67 -0.55 -26.71 -19.45
CA THR A 67 -0.93 -28.14 -19.39
C THR A 67 0.26 -29.11 -19.35
N THR A 68 1.46 -28.66 -19.69
CA THR A 68 2.67 -29.51 -19.68
C THR A 68 3.85 -28.75 -19.09
N PRO A 69 4.13 -28.93 -17.79
CA PRO A 69 5.27 -28.29 -17.17
C PRO A 69 6.61 -28.90 -17.65
N VAL A 70 7.60 -28.05 -17.88
CA VAL A 70 8.99 -28.40 -18.20
C VAL A 70 9.84 -28.41 -16.93
N ASN A 71 11.00 -29.07 -16.97
CA ASN A 71 11.87 -29.27 -15.80
C ASN A 71 12.26 -27.98 -15.06
N ALA A 72 12.31 -26.85 -15.77
CA ALA A 72 12.68 -25.55 -15.24
C ALA A 72 11.52 -24.77 -14.62
N ASP A 73 10.26 -25.19 -14.79
CA ASP A 73 9.12 -24.50 -14.18
C ASP A 73 9.21 -24.56 -12.65
N GLU A 74 8.81 -23.48 -11.98
CA GLU A 74 8.98 -23.28 -10.55
C GLU A 74 7.63 -23.18 -9.83
N ILE A 75 7.56 -23.77 -8.64
CA ILE A 75 6.41 -23.71 -7.72
C ILE A 75 6.90 -23.14 -6.39
N GLY A 76 6.21 -22.15 -5.84
CA GLY A 76 6.49 -21.63 -4.51
C GLY A 76 6.09 -22.62 -3.40
N LEU A 77 6.91 -22.78 -2.39
CA LEU A 77 6.60 -23.53 -1.16
C LEU A 77 7.17 -22.84 0.06
N ILE A 78 6.60 -23.16 1.23
CA ILE A 78 7.12 -22.69 2.51
C ILE A 78 7.96 -23.82 3.12
N ASP A 79 9.24 -23.54 3.37
CA ASP A 79 10.18 -24.54 3.89
C ASP A 79 10.16 -24.58 5.42
N SER A 80 9.56 -25.63 5.97
CA SER A 80 9.48 -25.85 7.42
C SER A 80 10.84 -26.13 8.07
N ALA A 81 11.81 -26.66 7.33
CA ALA A 81 13.17 -26.89 7.84
C ALA A 81 14.02 -25.60 7.85
N ALA A 82 13.58 -24.56 7.13
CA ALA A 82 14.22 -23.25 7.08
C ALA A 82 13.37 -22.15 7.76
N SER A 83 12.72 -22.47 8.88
CA SER A 83 11.91 -21.52 9.66
C SER A 83 10.80 -20.84 8.85
N TRP A 84 10.14 -21.61 7.96
CA TRP A 84 9.01 -21.15 7.15
C TRP A 84 9.36 -20.04 6.15
N VAL A 85 10.58 -20.06 5.61
CA VAL A 85 10.99 -19.16 4.51
C VAL A 85 10.43 -19.65 3.17
N LEU A 86 10.03 -18.71 2.29
CA LEU A 86 9.62 -19.00 0.92
C LEU A 86 10.80 -19.56 0.11
N LYS A 87 10.59 -20.72 -0.50
CA LYS A 87 11.53 -21.32 -1.45
C LYS A 87 10.81 -21.69 -2.73
N LYS A 88 11.61 -21.93 -3.77
CA LYS A 88 11.14 -22.47 -5.04
C LYS A 88 11.46 -23.96 -5.14
N LEU A 89 10.53 -24.71 -5.71
CA LEU A 89 10.70 -26.09 -6.12
C LEU A 89 10.56 -26.18 -7.63
N THR A 90 11.57 -26.73 -8.30
CA THR A 90 11.48 -26.97 -9.75
C THR A 90 10.61 -28.19 -10.04
N TRP A 91 9.96 -28.21 -11.20
CA TRP A 91 9.19 -29.37 -11.64
C TRP A 91 10.02 -30.65 -11.72
N SER A 92 11.30 -30.54 -12.07
CA SER A 92 12.24 -31.66 -12.03
C SER A 92 12.38 -32.25 -10.63
N ASN A 93 12.53 -31.40 -9.61
CA ASN A 93 12.67 -31.84 -8.22
C ASN A 93 11.37 -32.46 -7.72
N LEU A 94 10.21 -31.86 -8.04
CA LEU A 94 8.91 -32.44 -7.69
C LEU A 94 8.71 -33.84 -8.31
N LYS A 95 9.05 -34.00 -9.60
CA LYS A 95 9.02 -35.31 -10.26
C LYS A 95 10.00 -36.30 -9.62
N ALA A 96 11.13 -35.85 -9.09
CA ALA A 96 12.07 -36.73 -8.40
C ALA A 96 11.54 -37.20 -7.04
N THR A 97 10.76 -36.38 -6.33
CA THR A 97 10.20 -36.72 -5.01
C THR A 97 8.97 -37.63 -5.06
N LEU A 98 8.27 -37.69 -6.19
CA LEU A 98 7.04 -38.48 -6.35
C LEU A 98 7.25 -39.83 -7.07
N LYS A 99 8.50 -40.16 -7.40
CA LYS A 99 8.88 -41.42 -8.05
C LYS A 99 8.99 -42.58 -7.08
#